data_AF-A0AA40SG00-F1
#
_entry.id   AF-A0AA40SG00-F1
#
_cell.length_a   1.000
_cell.length_b   1.000
_cell.length_c   1.000
_cell.angle_alpha   90.00
_cell.angle_beta   90.00
_cell.angle_gamma   90.00
#
_symmetry.space_group_name_H-M   'P 1'
#
loop_
_entity.id
_entity.type
_entity.pdbx_description
1 polymer ?
#
loop_
_entity_poly.entity_id
_entity_poly.type
_entity_poly.pdbx_seq_one_letter_code
_entity_poly.pdbx_strand_id
1 'polypeptide(L)'
;MSRVDTAGQTDRQALRSVLDERAGRYLARQICWVFTIEGLETYILVPRDPTDFDLLIEAVRPDPGRHDVDVVIGLRGSNAPPDRCNGLMVPIVAFDQLYSFDRDTLISAIPRPQDQPEDKFQATAAELFDRIGQVADNAGATDEHRALNYLAVRYHAIYTRAAQSHAAEATLSEVEVRRSRLSGARNIVDVIFSYTHRRNDTTERYFVRVDVTEEFPFLVTKLSPFYER
;
A
#
# COMPACT_ATOMS: atom_id res chain seq x y z
N MET A 1 7.67 -15.43 36.97
CA MET A 1 6.93 -14.87 35.82
C MET A 1 6.78 -13.39 36.11
N SER A 2 7.57 -12.54 35.44
CA SER A 2 7.39 -11.09 35.55
C SER A 2 6.11 -10.73 34.81
N ARG A 3 5.21 -10.01 35.47
CA ARG A 3 4.02 -9.45 34.84
C ARG A 3 4.48 -8.13 34.23
N VAL A 4 4.25 -7.92 32.93
CA VAL A 4 4.59 -6.65 32.27
C VAL A 4 3.89 -5.52 33.03
N ASP A 5 4.65 -4.51 33.48
CA ASP A 5 4.05 -3.34 34.12
C ASP A 5 3.48 -2.44 33.03
N THR A 6 2.15 -2.44 32.91
CA THR A 6 1.42 -1.65 31.90
C THR A 6 0.71 -0.45 32.54
N ALA A 7 1.08 -0.07 33.77
CA ALA A 7 0.45 1.06 34.46
C ALA A 7 0.67 2.37 33.67
N GLY A 8 -0.42 3.10 33.40
CA GLY A 8 -0.38 4.37 32.65
C GLY A 8 -0.27 4.24 31.13
N GLN A 9 -0.25 3.02 30.59
CA GLN A 9 -0.26 2.78 29.14
C GLN A 9 -1.69 2.80 28.58
N THR A 10 -1.85 3.20 27.31
CA THR A 10 -3.09 2.94 26.55
C THR A 10 -3.21 1.43 26.24
N ASP A 11 -4.41 0.97 25.88
CA ASP A 11 -4.63 -0.44 25.53
C ASP A 11 -3.69 -0.94 24.42
N ARG A 12 -3.39 -0.10 23.41
CA ARG A 12 -2.45 -0.43 22.34
C ARG A 12 -1.00 -0.49 22.82
N GLN A 13 -0.59 0.45 23.68
CA GLN A 13 0.75 0.44 24.27
C GLN A 13 0.96 -0.77 25.18
N ALA A 14 -0.07 -1.14 25.95
CA ALA A 14 -0.08 -2.34 26.77
C ALA A 14 -0.02 -3.61 25.92
N LEU A 15 -0.83 -3.70 24.86
CA LEU A 15 -0.80 -4.82 23.91
C LEU A 15 0.58 -4.98 23.30
N ARG A 16 1.18 -3.88 22.79
CA ARG A 16 2.51 -3.90 22.19
C ARG A 16 3.57 -4.35 23.18
N SER A 17 3.56 -3.79 24.40
CA SER A 17 4.50 -4.15 25.45
C SER A 17 4.42 -5.64 25.82
N VAL A 18 3.21 -6.19 25.90
CA VAL A 18 2.98 -7.61 26.20
C VAL A 18 3.46 -8.52 25.05
N LEU A 19 3.21 -8.14 23.80
CA LEU A 19 3.59 -8.94 22.63
C LEU A 19 5.10 -8.93 22.37
N ASP A 20 5.79 -7.84 22.71
CA ASP A 20 7.24 -7.73 22.56
C ASP A 20 8.01 -8.63 23.54
N GLU A 21 7.45 -8.86 24.73
CA GLU A 21 8.06 -9.77 25.68
C GLU A 21 8.04 -11.21 25.18
N ARG A 22 9.20 -11.88 25.27
CA ARG A 22 9.35 -13.29 24.90
C ARG A 22 8.29 -14.20 25.56
N ALA A 23 7.87 -13.87 26.78
CA ALA A 23 6.86 -14.61 27.51
C ALA A 23 5.44 -14.40 26.96
N GLY A 24 5.15 -13.25 26.35
CA GLY A 24 3.85 -12.91 25.77
C GLY A 24 3.71 -13.23 24.28
N ARG A 25 4.79 -13.51 23.55
CA ARG A 25 4.76 -13.83 22.10
C ARG A 25 3.82 -14.96 21.69
N TYR A 26 3.48 -15.89 22.60
CA TYR A 26 2.49 -16.92 22.28
C TYR A 26 1.07 -16.34 22.05
N LEU A 27 0.77 -15.19 22.66
CA LEU A 27 -0.52 -14.49 22.53
C LEU A 27 -0.75 -13.98 21.11
N ALA A 28 0.32 -13.67 20.35
CA ALA A 28 0.21 -13.31 18.93
C ALA A 28 -0.50 -14.39 18.11
N ARG A 29 -0.47 -15.66 18.55
CA ARG A 29 -1.17 -16.79 17.91
C ARG A 29 -2.61 -16.98 18.39
N GLN A 30 -3.00 -16.31 19.47
CA GLN A 30 -4.29 -16.47 20.14
C GLN A 30 -5.23 -15.28 19.95
N ILE A 31 -4.72 -14.16 19.42
CA ILE A 31 -5.51 -12.98 19.09
C ILE A 31 -5.85 -12.94 17.59
N CYS A 32 -6.85 -12.14 17.25
CA CYS A 32 -7.20 -11.87 15.87
C CYS A 32 -6.50 -10.63 15.35
N TRP A 33 -5.85 -10.79 14.20
CA TRP A 33 -5.19 -9.71 13.48
C TRP A 33 -6.15 -9.21 12.41
N VAL A 34 -6.68 -8.00 12.60
CA VAL A 34 -7.64 -7.39 11.69
C VAL A 34 -6.97 -6.25 10.95
N PHE A 35 -6.97 -6.34 9.63
CA PHE A 35 -6.52 -5.28 8.75
C PHE A 35 -7.66 -4.34 8.44
N THR A 36 -7.47 -3.06 8.72
CA THR A 36 -8.46 -2.02 8.53
C THR A 36 -8.07 -1.10 7.40
N ILE A 37 -9.03 -0.72 6.56
CA ILE A 37 -8.85 0.24 5.47
C ILE A 37 -9.85 1.37 5.71
N GLU A 38 -9.36 2.61 5.84
CA GLU A 38 -10.18 3.78 6.22
C GLU A 38 -11.03 3.54 7.49
N GLY A 39 -10.48 2.78 8.45
CA GLY A 39 -11.15 2.42 9.70
C GLY A 39 -12.19 1.29 9.58
N LEU A 40 -12.38 0.70 8.40
CA LEU A 40 -13.27 -0.44 8.19
C LEU A 40 -12.51 -1.76 8.29
N GLU A 41 -13.00 -2.67 9.14
CA GLU A 41 -12.48 -4.04 9.26
C GLU A 41 -12.65 -4.77 7.92
N THR A 42 -11.55 -4.98 7.20
CA THR A 42 -11.61 -5.46 5.80
C THR A 42 -11.07 -6.87 5.64
N TYR A 43 -9.99 -7.22 6.35
CA TYR A 43 -9.40 -8.56 6.28
C TYR A 43 -8.99 -9.09 7.66
N ILE A 44 -9.01 -10.40 7.82
CA ILE A 44 -8.31 -11.09 8.90
C ILE A 44 -6.97 -11.58 8.36
N LEU A 45 -5.87 -11.20 8.99
CA LEU A 45 -4.53 -11.58 8.59
C LEU A 45 -4.09 -12.85 9.32
N VAL A 46 -3.52 -13.77 8.56
CA VAL A 46 -2.86 -14.97 9.09
C VAL A 46 -1.53 -15.12 8.34
N PRO A 47 -0.40 -15.28 9.04
CA PRO A 47 0.86 -15.52 8.34
C PRO A 47 0.84 -16.91 7.68
N ARG A 48 1.37 -17.01 6.47
CA ARG A 48 1.54 -18.31 5.80
C ARG A 48 2.66 -19.14 6.47
N ASP A 49 3.74 -18.49 6.88
CA ASP A 49 4.78 -19.09 7.71
C ASP A 49 4.54 -18.79 9.21
N PRO A 50 4.43 -19.80 10.10
CA PRO A 50 4.32 -19.59 11.54
C PRO A 50 5.46 -18.80 12.19
N THR A 51 6.58 -18.53 11.51
CA THR A 51 7.62 -17.62 11.99
C THR A 51 7.27 -16.14 11.81
N ASP A 52 6.32 -15.82 10.94
CA ASP A 52 6.04 -14.44 10.51
C ASP A 52 5.04 -13.70 11.41
N PHE A 53 4.69 -14.27 12.57
CA PHE A 53 3.93 -13.55 13.59
C PHE A 53 4.67 -12.32 14.12
N ASP A 54 6.01 -12.32 14.09
CA ASP A 54 6.79 -11.15 14.50
C ASP A 54 6.51 -9.94 13.59
N LEU A 55 6.21 -10.14 12.29
CA LEU A 55 5.81 -9.05 11.37
C LEU A 55 4.49 -8.38 11.79
N LEU A 56 3.53 -9.18 12.26
CA LEU A 56 2.25 -8.67 12.78
C LEU A 56 2.45 -7.86 14.06
N ILE A 57 3.32 -8.34 14.95
CA ILE A 57 3.68 -7.60 16.17
C ILE A 57 4.29 -6.26 15.76
N GLU A 58 5.31 -6.26 14.89
CA GLU A 58 5.98 -5.07 14.31
C GLU A 58 5.01 -4.04 13.72
N ALA A 59 3.91 -4.47 13.10
CA ALA A 59 2.88 -3.57 12.59
C ALA A 59 2.07 -2.85 13.68
N VAL A 60 2.05 -3.35 14.93
CA VAL A 60 1.37 -2.69 16.06
C VAL A 60 2.18 -1.49 16.53
N ARG A 61 1.87 -0.32 15.99
CA ARG A 61 2.45 0.97 16.43
C ARG A 61 1.82 1.47 17.74
N PRO A 62 2.60 2.00 18.69
CA PRO A 62 2.09 2.56 19.95
C PRO A 62 1.17 3.76 19.78
N ASP A 63 1.44 4.58 18.77
CA ASP A 63 0.67 5.78 18.40
C ASP A 63 0.48 5.78 16.87
N PRO A 64 -0.54 5.06 16.36
CA PRO A 64 -0.76 4.94 14.93
C PRO A 64 -1.25 6.27 14.35
N GLY A 65 -0.51 6.80 13.40
CA GLY A 65 -0.86 8.01 12.66
C GLY A 65 -1.91 7.74 11.61
N ARG A 66 -2.67 8.77 11.21
CA ARG A 66 -3.60 8.68 10.07
C ARG A 66 -2.90 8.45 8.73
N HIS A 67 -1.60 8.70 8.67
CA HIS A 67 -0.77 8.55 7.47
C HIS A 67 0.14 7.32 7.55
N ASP A 68 -0.12 6.43 8.49
CA ASP A 68 0.55 5.14 8.54
C ASP A 68 0.10 4.27 7.37
N VAL A 69 1.07 3.61 6.74
CA VAL A 69 0.84 2.76 5.58
C VAL A 69 1.26 1.34 5.92
N ASP A 70 0.32 0.44 5.72
CA ASP A 70 0.52 -1.00 5.88
C ASP A 70 0.25 -1.69 4.54
N VAL A 71 1.20 -2.48 4.07
CA VAL A 71 1.13 -3.19 2.79
C VAL A 71 1.16 -4.68 3.06
N VAL A 72 0.05 -5.34 2.75
CA VAL A 72 -0.12 -6.79 2.88
C VAL A 72 -0.03 -7.43 1.50
N ILE A 73 0.81 -8.44 1.36
CA ILE A 73 0.92 -9.26 0.15
C ILE A 73 0.64 -10.71 0.54
N GLY A 74 -0.33 -11.33 -0.13
CA GLY A 74 -0.77 -12.69 0.19
C GLY A 74 -1.92 -13.19 -0.66
N LEU A 75 -2.39 -14.38 -0.31
CA LEU A 75 -3.55 -15.00 -0.94
C LEU A 75 -4.81 -14.79 -0.10
N ARG A 76 -5.84 -14.27 -0.76
CA ARG A 76 -7.18 -14.12 -0.18
C ARG A 76 -7.93 -15.44 -0.21
N GLY A 77 -8.28 -15.95 0.96
CA GLY A 77 -9.12 -17.12 1.15
C GLY A 77 -10.61 -16.77 1.31
N SER A 78 -11.36 -17.72 1.88
CA SER A 78 -12.77 -17.51 2.22
C SER A 78 -12.95 -16.54 3.39
N ASN A 79 -14.20 -16.14 3.63
CA ASN A 79 -14.55 -15.42 4.85
C ASN A 79 -14.28 -16.28 6.09
N ALA A 80 -13.88 -15.62 7.17
CA ALA A 80 -13.72 -16.27 8.47
C ALA A 80 -15.06 -16.83 8.96
N PRO A 81 -15.04 -18.01 9.62
CA PRO A 81 -16.26 -18.61 10.14
C PRO A 81 -16.76 -17.83 11.39
N PRO A 82 -18.05 -17.93 11.74
CA PRO A 82 -18.67 -17.11 12.80
C PRO A 82 -18.10 -17.36 14.22
N ASP A 83 -17.40 -18.46 14.45
CA ASP A 83 -16.76 -18.79 15.73
C ASP A 83 -15.38 -18.12 15.91
N ARG A 84 -14.85 -17.46 14.87
CA ARG A 84 -13.57 -16.74 14.91
C ARG A 84 -13.77 -15.24 15.08
N CYS A 85 -12.82 -14.60 15.75
CA CYS A 85 -12.70 -13.14 15.85
C CYS A 85 -14.00 -12.42 16.25
N ASN A 86 -14.68 -12.94 17.28
CA ASN A 86 -15.96 -12.41 17.79
C ASN A 86 -17.08 -12.34 16.73
N GLY A 87 -17.08 -13.26 15.76
CA GLY A 87 -18.09 -13.33 14.71
C GLY A 87 -17.84 -12.41 13.52
N LEU A 88 -16.65 -11.81 13.41
CA LEU A 88 -16.27 -10.99 12.27
C LEU A 88 -16.11 -11.85 11.00
N MET A 89 -17.07 -11.72 10.08
CA MET A 89 -17.12 -12.50 8.82
C MET A 89 -16.52 -11.74 7.64
N VAL A 90 -15.21 -11.49 7.68
CA VAL A 90 -14.45 -10.87 6.58
C VAL A 90 -13.47 -11.88 5.94
N PRO A 91 -13.00 -11.65 4.70
CA PRO A 91 -12.05 -12.55 4.06
C PRO A 91 -10.76 -12.72 4.87
N ILE A 92 -10.25 -13.95 4.92
CA ILE A 92 -8.94 -14.24 5.50
C ILE A 92 -7.88 -14.02 4.42
N VAL A 93 -6.79 -13.33 4.74
CA VAL A 93 -5.61 -13.21 3.89
C VAL A 93 -4.46 -13.98 4.53
N ALA A 94 -3.99 -15.02 3.85
CA ALA A 94 -2.78 -15.74 4.18
C ALA A 94 -1.60 -14.97 3.55
N PHE A 95 -0.92 -14.14 4.36
CA PHE A 95 0.12 -13.24 3.88
C PHE A 95 1.51 -13.89 3.88
N ASP A 96 2.32 -13.46 2.91
CA ASP A 96 3.73 -13.84 2.72
C ASP A 96 4.66 -12.64 2.99
N GLN A 97 4.14 -11.41 2.83
CA GLN A 97 4.87 -10.19 3.20
C GLN A 97 3.92 -9.19 3.84
N LEU A 98 4.43 -8.54 4.89
CA LEU A 98 3.79 -7.41 5.57
C LEU A 98 4.84 -6.32 5.73
N TYR A 99 4.54 -5.12 5.24
CA TYR A 99 5.37 -3.94 5.44
C TYR A 99 4.55 -2.89 6.18
N SER A 100 5.14 -2.30 7.20
CA SER A 100 4.56 -1.21 7.97
C SER A 100 5.56 -0.07 8.02
N PHE A 101 5.15 1.10 7.56
CA PHE A 101 5.96 2.32 7.59
C PHE A 101 5.06 3.54 7.71
N ASP A 102 5.59 4.65 8.19
CA ASP A 102 4.90 5.93 8.09
C ASP A 102 5.08 6.50 6.68
N ARG A 103 4.08 7.25 6.21
CA ARG A 103 4.10 7.89 4.89
C ARG A 103 5.33 8.77 4.69
N ASP A 104 5.74 9.55 5.69
CA ASP A 104 6.81 10.52 5.51
C ASP A 104 8.17 9.84 5.35
N THR A 105 8.42 8.74 6.05
CA THR A 105 9.56 7.85 5.84
C THR A 105 9.53 7.23 4.45
N LEU A 106 8.36 6.75 3.97
CA LEU A 106 8.26 6.24 2.60
C LEU A 106 8.65 7.31 1.58
N ILE A 107 8.05 8.51 1.67
CA ILE A 107 8.31 9.61 0.74
C ILE A 107 9.78 10.03 0.78
N SER A 108 10.37 10.12 1.97
CA SER A 108 11.78 10.49 2.15
C SER A 108 12.75 9.46 1.58
N ALA A 109 12.35 8.18 1.52
CA ALA A 109 13.15 7.10 0.94
C ALA A 109 13.11 7.06 -0.59
N ILE A 110 12.19 7.79 -1.24
CA ILE A 110 12.09 7.81 -2.70
C ILE A 110 13.33 8.51 -3.29
N PRO A 111 14.08 7.86 -4.20
CA PRO A 111 15.25 8.47 -4.81
C PRO A 111 14.90 9.75 -5.56
N ARG A 112 15.42 10.88 -5.08
CA ARG A 112 15.26 12.19 -5.69
C ARG A 112 16.22 12.38 -6.88
N PRO A 113 15.74 12.88 -8.04
CA PRO A 113 16.61 13.37 -9.12
C PRO A 113 17.47 14.56 -8.68
N GLN A 114 18.77 14.56 -8.98
CA GLN A 114 19.71 15.57 -8.50
C GLN A 114 19.36 17.01 -8.95
N ASP A 115 18.69 17.13 -10.10
CA ASP A 115 18.28 18.38 -10.75
C ASP A 115 17.02 19.02 -10.15
N GLN A 116 16.38 18.40 -9.16
CA GLN A 116 15.14 18.90 -8.55
C GLN A 116 15.32 19.35 -7.09
N PRO A 117 14.79 20.50 -6.67
CA PRO A 117 14.80 20.90 -5.25
C PRO A 117 14.10 19.86 -4.37
N GLU A 118 14.70 19.54 -3.23
CA GLU A 118 14.22 18.48 -2.33
C GLU A 118 12.79 18.72 -1.84
N ASP A 119 12.53 19.91 -1.30
CA ASP A 119 11.23 20.28 -0.75
C ASP A 119 10.11 20.17 -1.80
N LYS A 120 10.42 20.56 -3.05
CA LYS A 120 9.47 20.46 -4.17
C LYS A 120 9.22 19.01 -4.58
N PHE A 121 10.28 18.21 -4.65
CA PHE A 121 10.15 16.80 -4.99
C PHE A 121 9.34 16.04 -3.94
N GLN A 122 9.66 16.24 -2.65
CA GLN A 122 8.92 15.62 -1.54
C GLN A 122 7.45 16.03 -1.54
N ALA A 123 7.14 17.33 -1.73
CA ALA A 123 5.76 17.81 -1.81
C ALA A 123 4.98 17.17 -2.97
N THR A 124 5.58 17.09 -4.17
CA THR A 124 4.93 16.44 -5.32
C THR A 124 4.81 14.93 -5.13
N ALA A 125 5.79 14.30 -4.48
CA ALA A 125 5.74 12.87 -4.22
C ALA A 125 4.65 12.50 -3.21
N ALA A 126 4.54 13.29 -2.14
CA ALA A 126 3.46 13.28 -1.16
C ALA A 126 2.09 13.42 -1.83
N GLU A 127 1.90 14.43 -2.67
CA GLU A 127 0.64 14.66 -3.41
C GLU A 127 0.28 13.48 -4.30
N LEU A 128 1.25 12.92 -5.05
CA LEU A 128 1.01 11.75 -5.90
C LEU A 128 0.62 10.53 -5.07
N PHE A 129 1.35 10.27 -3.97
CA PHE A 129 1.05 9.14 -3.08
C PHE A 129 -0.36 9.25 -2.51
N ASP A 130 -0.73 10.42 -1.99
CA ASP A 130 -2.08 10.67 -1.46
C ASP A 130 -3.14 10.54 -2.53
N ARG A 131 -2.88 11.04 -3.74
CA ARG A 131 -3.84 10.95 -4.84
C ARG A 131 -4.03 9.51 -5.28
N ILE A 132 -2.98 8.71 -5.36
CA ILE A 132 -3.10 7.27 -5.63
C ILE A 132 -3.87 6.59 -4.49
N GLY A 133 -3.57 6.95 -3.23
CA GLY A 133 -4.31 6.46 -2.06
C GLY A 133 -5.80 6.80 -2.09
N GLN A 134 -6.18 8.02 -2.47
CA GLN A 134 -7.59 8.46 -2.56
C GLN A 134 -8.33 7.88 -3.77
N VAL A 135 -7.67 7.84 -4.94
CA VAL A 135 -8.21 7.15 -6.13
C VAL A 135 -8.44 5.68 -5.81
N ALA A 136 -7.66 5.17 -4.87
CA ALA A 136 -7.66 3.81 -4.45
C ALA A 136 -8.01 3.71 -2.96
N ASP A 137 -9.20 4.17 -2.53
CA ASP A 137 -9.88 3.74 -1.28
C ASP A 137 -10.13 2.21 -1.34
N ASN A 138 -9.04 1.47 -1.41
CA ASN A 138 -8.95 0.27 -2.21
C ASN A 138 -8.65 -0.89 -1.30
N ALA A 139 -9.47 -1.92 -1.41
CA ALA A 139 -9.30 -3.12 -0.63
C ALA A 139 -8.10 -3.99 -1.09
N GLY A 140 -7.27 -3.54 -2.04
CA GLY A 140 -6.21 -4.38 -2.62
C GLY A 140 -6.72 -5.63 -3.35
N ALA A 141 -8.03 -5.71 -3.63
CA ALA A 141 -8.69 -6.94 -4.07
C ALA A 141 -8.94 -7.06 -5.58
N THR A 142 -8.91 -5.95 -6.32
CA THR A 142 -9.11 -5.92 -7.78
C THR A 142 -7.77 -5.77 -8.49
N ASP A 143 -7.72 -6.10 -9.78
CA ASP A 143 -6.53 -5.93 -10.61
C ASP A 143 -6.03 -4.47 -10.61
N GLU A 144 -6.97 -3.52 -10.64
CA GLU A 144 -6.70 -2.08 -10.54
C GLU A 144 -6.04 -1.69 -9.22
N HIS A 145 -6.67 -2.11 -8.11
CA HIS A 145 -6.18 -1.84 -6.76
C HIS A 145 -4.74 -2.36 -6.59
N ARG A 146 -4.51 -3.59 -7.04
CA ARG A 146 -3.21 -4.26 -6.93
C ARG A 146 -2.14 -3.59 -7.77
N ALA A 147 -2.49 -3.13 -8.97
CA ALA A 147 -1.56 -2.38 -9.82
C ALA A 147 -1.19 -1.02 -9.20
N LEU A 148 -2.17 -0.27 -8.70
CA LEU A 148 -1.93 1.04 -8.07
C LEU A 148 -1.09 0.91 -6.80
N ASN A 149 -1.42 -0.02 -5.90
CA ASN A 149 -0.65 -0.28 -4.68
C ASN A 149 0.79 -0.69 -5.00
N TYR A 150 0.98 -1.56 -6.01
CA TYR A 150 2.30 -1.94 -6.46
C TYR A 150 3.11 -0.74 -6.97
N LEU A 151 2.52 0.09 -7.84
CA LEU A 151 3.24 1.23 -8.41
C LEU A 151 3.59 2.28 -7.35
N ALA A 152 2.67 2.56 -6.41
CA ALA A 152 2.91 3.49 -5.32
C ALA A 152 4.10 3.07 -4.44
N VAL A 153 4.19 1.78 -4.09
CA VAL A 153 5.17 1.32 -3.10
C VAL A 153 6.48 0.83 -3.73
N ARG A 154 6.47 0.45 -5.02
CA ARG A 154 7.63 -0.22 -5.66
C ARG A 154 8.18 0.48 -6.89
N TYR A 155 7.49 1.47 -7.47
CA TYR A 155 7.94 2.06 -8.73
C TYR A 155 8.19 3.57 -8.66
N HIS A 156 9.39 3.93 -8.16
CA HIS A 156 9.78 5.32 -7.92
C HIS A 156 9.68 6.25 -9.16
N ALA A 157 9.74 5.72 -10.37
CA ALA A 157 9.74 6.53 -11.60
C ALA A 157 8.45 7.33 -11.81
N ILE A 158 7.32 6.90 -11.24
CA ILE A 158 6.06 7.68 -11.30
C ILE A 158 6.21 9.00 -10.54
N TYR A 159 6.94 9.01 -9.43
CA TYR A 159 7.21 10.20 -8.62
C TYR A 159 8.16 11.15 -9.36
N THR A 160 9.22 10.61 -9.97
CA THR A 160 10.11 11.39 -10.83
C THR A 160 9.34 12.08 -11.96
N ARG A 161 8.43 11.36 -12.63
CA ARG A 161 7.61 11.93 -13.71
C ARG A 161 6.62 12.97 -13.20
N ALA A 162 5.95 12.72 -12.08
CA ALA A 162 5.03 13.70 -11.50
C ALA A 162 5.76 15.01 -11.17
N ALA A 163 6.96 14.93 -10.58
CA ALA A 163 7.76 16.10 -10.25
C ALA A 163 8.28 16.84 -11.50
N GLN A 164 8.66 16.12 -12.56
CA GLN A 164 8.97 16.71 -13.87
C GLN A 164 7.76 17.43 -14.49
N SER A 165 6.59 16.79 -14.48
CA SER A 165 5.35 17.40 -14.98
C SER A 165 4.99 18.66 -14.19
N HIS A 166 5.13 18.63 -12.86
CA HIS A 166 4.87 19.79 -12.00
C HIS A 166 5.85 20.94 -12.27
N ALA A 167 7.13 20.65 -12.48
CA ALA A 167 8.13 21.64 -12.90
C ALA A 167 7.81 22.27 -14.27
N ALA A 168 7.14 21.53 -15.16
CA ALA A 168 6.64 21.98 -16.45
C ALA A 168 5.23 22.62 -16.39
N GLU A 169 4.77 23.00 -15.20
CA GLU A 169 3.46 23.61 -14.95
C GLU A 169 2.26 22.73 -15.37
N ALA A 170 2.43 21.41 -15.32
CA ALA A 170 1.36 20.43 -15.48
C ALA A 170 1.01 19.77 -14.14
N THR A 171 -0.26 19.47 -13.93
CA THR A 171 -0.76 18.77 -12.73
C THR A 171 -1.34 17.43 -13.11
N LEU A 172 -1.22 16.44 -12.23
CA LEU A 172 -1.90 15.15 -12.39
C LEU A 172 -3.42 15.39 -12.36
N SER A 173 -4.08 15.17 -13.49
CA SER A 173 -5.52 15.38 -13.64
C SER A 173 -6.30 14.07 -13.52
N GLU A 174 -5.70 12.95 -13.92
CA GLU A 174 -6.36 11.65 -13.96
C GLU A 174 -5.36 10.51 -13.77
N VAL A 175 -5.82 9.45 -13.10
CA VAL A 175 -5.18 8.14 -13.07
C VAL A 175 -6.23 7.14 -13.52
N GLU A 176 -6.00 6.48 -14.65
CA GLU A 176 -6.91 5.49 -15.24
C GLU A 176 -6.22 4.13 -15.22
N VAL A 177 -6.92 3.09 -14.78
CA VAL A 177 -6.45 1.72 -14.96
C VAL A 177 -7.38 0.98 -15.91
N ARG A 178 -6.79 0.37 -16.94
CA ARG A 178 -7.55 -0.38 -17.93
C ARG A 178 -6.87 -1.69 -18.27
N ARG A 179 -7.66 -2.69 -18.65
CA ARG A 179 -7.12 -3.97 -19.11
C ARG A 179 -6.31 -3.78 -20.38
N SER A 180 -5.10 -4.33 -20.40
CA SER A 180 -4.21 -4.24 -21.55
C SER A 180 -4.69 -5.16 -22.67
N ARG A 181 -4.53 -4.74 -23.92
CA ARG A 181 -4.78 -5.61 -25.10
C ARG A 181 -3.84 -6.82 -25.16
N LEU A 182 -2.75 -6.82 -24.39
CA LEU A 182 -1.80 -7.94 -24.25
C LEU A 182 -2.18 -8.96 -23.16
N SER A 183 -3.29 -8.72 -22.44
CA SER A 183 -3.75 -9.48 -21.27
C SER A 183 -4.36 -10.86 -21.62
N GLY A 184 -3.72 -11.66 -22.47
CA GLY A 184 -4.23 -12.93 -22.99
C GLY A 184 -4.72 -13.90 -21.90
N ALA A 185 -3.88 -14.85 -21.47
CA ALA A 185 -4.19 -15.71 -20.31
C ALA A 185 -3.79 -15.07 -18.96
N ARG A 186 -3.13 -13.90 -19.02
CA ARG A 186 -2.58 -13.16 -17.88
C ARG A 186 -3.44 -11.93 -17.62
N ASN A 187 -3.55 -11.50 -16.37
CA ASN A 187 -4.18 -10.24 -16.00
C ASN A 187 -3.12 -9.14 -16.09
N ILE A 188 -3.16 -8.39 -17.19
CA ILE A 188 -2.23 -7.30 -17.45
C ILE A 188 -3.04 -6.03 -17.61
N VAL A 189 -2.65 -5.00 -16.87
CA VAL A 189 -3.31 -3.68 -16.91
C VAL A 189 -2.32 -2.61 -17.37
N ASP A 190 -2.84 -1.63 -18.09
CA ASP A 190 -2.17 -0.37 -18.38
C ASP A 190 -2.67 0.64 -17.32
N VAL A 191 -1.76 1.19 -16.52
CA VAL A 191 -2.02 2.30 -15.59
C VAL A 191 -1.55 3.58 -16.27
N ILE A 192 -2.47 4.50 -16.52
CA ILE A 192 -2.27 5.71 -17.30
C ILE A 192 -2.35 6.91 -16.36
N PHE A 193 -1.32 7.75 -16.41
CA PHE A 193 -1.22 9.01 -15.69
C PHE A 193 -1.39 10.15 -16.70
N SER A 194 -2.42 10.97 -16.51
CA SER A 194 -2.68 12.16 -17.32
C SER A 194 -2.21 13.41 -16.57
N TYR A 195 -1.39 14.22 -17.22
CA TYR A 195 -0.92 15.51 -16.70
C TYR A 195 -1.42 16.63 -17.61
N THR A 196 -2.20 17.56 -17.06
CA THR A 196 -2.76 18.69 -17.81
C THR A 196 -2.00 19.96 -17.50
N HIS A 197 -1.53 20.66 -18.53
CA HIS A 197 -0.81 21.93 -18.43
C HIS A 197 -1.75 23.08 -18.09
N ARG A 198 -1.41 23.88 -17.07
CA ARG A 198 -2.27 24.96 -16.56
C ARG A 198 -2.47 26.13 -17.52
N ARG A 199 -1.59 26.32 -18.51
CA ARG A 199 -1.61 27.49 -19.41
C ARG A 199 -2.41 27.29 -20.69
N ASN A 200 -2.48 26.05 -21.18
CA ASN A 200 -2.99 25.74 -22.52
C ASN A 200 -3.91 24.51 -22.54
N ASP A 201 -4.26 23.96 -21.37
CA ASP A 201 -5.10 22.77 -21.18
C ASP A 201 -4.69 21.53 -21.99
N THR A 202 -3.44 21.50 -22.46
CA THR A 202 -2.91 20.33 -23.18
C THR A 202 -2.61 19.24 -22.18
N THR A 203 -3.01 18.00 -22.49
CA THR A 203 -2.81 16.85 -21.61
C THR A 203 -1.77 15.89 -22.20
N GLU A 204 -0.68 15.68 -21.46
CA GLU A 204 0.28 14.61 -21.72
C GLU A 204 -0.12 13.36 -20.93
N ARG A 205 -0.07 12.20 -21.59
CA ARG A 205 -0.37 10.92 -20.95
C ARG A 205 0.85 10.03 -20.96
N TYR A 206 1.08 9.35 -19.84
CA TYR A 206 2.12 8.33 -19.69
C TYR A 206 1.48 7.07 -19.14
N PHE A 207 1.99 5.90 -19.52
CA PHE A 207 1.48 4.66 -18.99
C PHE A 207 2.59 3.73 -18.51
N VAL A 208 2.23 2.90 -17.55
CA VAL A 208 3.02 1.77 -17.05
C VAL A 208 2.17 0.52 -17.25
N ARG A 209 2.79 -0.57 -17.68
CA ARG A 209 2.09 -1.86 -17.80
C ARG A 209 2.50 -2.77 -16.66
N VAL A 210 1.51 -3.29 -15.95
CA VAL A 210 1.70 -4.15 -14.78
C VAL A 210 1.00 -5.48 -15.03
N ASP A 211 1.72 -6.58 -14.80
CA ASP A 211 1.12 -7.92 -14.70
C ASP A 211 0.73 -8.13 -13.23
N VAL A 212 -0.56 -8.37 -13.02
CA VAL A 212 -1.18 -8.63 -11.71
C VAL A 212 -1.78 -10.03 -11.68
N THR A 213 -1.32 -10.97 -12.50
CA THR A 213 -1.90 -12.33 -12.53
C THR A 213 -1.67 -13.06 -11.22
N GLU A 214 -0.42 -13.07 -10.77
CA GLU A 214 0.03 -13.82 -9.60
C GLU A 214 0.07 -12.92 -8.37
N GLU A 215 0.32 -13.52 -7.19
CA GLU A 215 0.42 -12.83 -5.90
C GLU A 215 1.30 -11.56 -5.94
N PHE A 216 2.47 -11.64 -6.60
CA PHE A 216 3.46 -10.57 -6.72
C PHE A 216 3.38 -9.85 -8.07
N PRO A 217 2.86 -8.61 -8.12
CA PRO A 217 2.83 -7.84 -9.37
C PRO A 217 4.24 -7.46 -9.85
N PHE A 218 4.38 -7.29 -11.16
CA PHE A 218 5.62 -6.80 -11.76
C PHE A 218 5.39 -5.96 -13.02
N LEU A 219 6.38 -5.13 -13.36
CA LEU A 219 6.36 -4.32 -14.56
C LEU A 219 6.54 -5.17 -15.83
N VAL A 220 5.60 -5.07 -16.75
CA VAL A 220 5.75 -5.55 -18.13
C VAL A 220 6.39 -4.48 -19.01
N THR A 221 6.08 -3.21 -18.75
CA THR A 221 6.64 -2.07 -19.48
C THR A 221 6.87 -0.93 -18.51
N LYS A 222 8.07 -0.34 -18.57
CA LYS A 222 8.43 0.87 -17.80
C LYS A 222 7.61 2.07 -18.29
N LEU A 223 7.54 3.10 -17.46
CA LEU A 223 6.86 4.36 -17.76
C LEU A 223 7.24 4.87 -19.15
N SER A 224 6.24 5.02 -20.01
CA SER A 224 6.40 5.39 -21.41
C SER A 224 5.28 6.35 -21.83
N PRO A 225 5.50 7.19 -22.86
CA PRO A 225 4.42 8.01 -23.43
C PRO A 225 3.24 7.15 -23.86
N PHE A 226 2.04 7.60 -23.53
CA PHE A 226 0.79 6.96 -23.90
C PHE A 226 0.16 7.66 -25.10
N TYR A 227 -0.19 6.89 -26.13
CA TYR A 227 -0.90 7.37 -27.30
C TYR A 227 -2.20 6.60 -27.42
N GLU A 228 -3.30 7.33 -27.55
CA GLU A 228 -4.61 6.74 -27.80
C GLU A 228 -4.62 6.09 -29.18
N ARG A 229 -5.08 4.83 -29.25
CA ARG A 229 -5.08 4.00 -30.46
C ARG A 229 -6.44 3.42 -30.73
#